data_AF-A0A9D7QRT2-F1
#
_entry.id   AF-A0A9D7QRT2-F1
#
_cell.length_a   1.000
_cell.length_b   1.000
_cell.length_c   1.000
_cell.angle_alpha   90.00
_cell.angle_beta   90.00
_cell.angle_gamma   90.00
#
_symmetry.space_group_name_H-M   'P 1'
#
loop_
_entity.id
_entity.type
_entity.pdbx_description
1 polymer ?
#
loop_
_entity_poly.entity_id
_entity_poly.type
_entity_poly.pdbx_seq_one_letter_code
_entity_poly.pdbx_strand_id
1 'polypeptide(L)'
;MGFLKNRAFKLDKRIYLVFAVVVCIAVANALLSTSKIRNNKNTIFEITTFTNPTLESLEEFNMLVTRSRMFITNWVYLPNNETDKEQLVQFNKVNYPKLKSRLTGLSTGWRSSENVEHMNKLFKDYEEVIREQEKIMKSLVEFDDYQDPMKKYLAEEQLESEIIPRTNKILGNLRTIIKLKKDEAKIMQDHMVQDNDHLLMIVFSLAVLIVLSVMAAGIYMMKK
;
A
#
# COMPACT_ATOMS: atom_id res chain seq x y z
N MET A 1 1.40 19.66 74.08
CA MET A 1 2.16 19.68 72.80
C MET A 1 2.06 18.39 71.95
N GLY A 2 1.50 17.26 72.43
CA GLY A 2 1.52 15.97 71.70
C GLY A 2 0.34 15.66 70.75
N PHE A 3 -0.77 16.41 70.81
CA PHE A 3 -1.98 16.09 70.03
C PHE A 3 -1.99 16.66 68.59
N LEU A 4 -1.23 17.71 68.32
CA LEU A 4 -1.13 18.32 66.98
C LEU A 4 -0.22 17.51 66.04
N LYS A 5 0.83 16.88 66.57
CA LYS A 5 1.82 16.10 65.80
C LYS A 5 1.21 14.85 65.14
N ASN A 6 0.22 14.23 65.78
CA ASN A 6 -0.46 13.03 65.27
C ASN A 6 -1.54 13.32 64.21
N ARG A 7 -2.11 14.53 64.16
CA ARG A 7 -3.08 14.92 63.11
C ARG A 7 -2.37 15.33 61.82
N ALA A 8 -1.27 16.08 61.89
CA ALA A 8 -0.47 16.47 60.72
C ALA A 8 0.06 15.24 59.96
N PHE A 9 0.67 14.28 60.66
CA PHE A 9 1.21 13.06 60.05
C PHE A 9 0.13 12.17 59.40
N LYS A 10 -1.10 12.19 59.91
CA LYS A 10 -2.26 11.50 59.31
C LYS A 10 -2.81 12.24 58.08
N LEU A 11 -2.63 13.56 57.98
CA LEU A 11 -3.00 14.37 56.83
C LEU A 11 -2.01 14.14 55.68
N ASP A 12 -0.71 14.16 55.98
CA ASP A 12 0.37 13.96 55.00
C ASP A 12 0.26 12.59 54.30
N LYS A 13 -0.01 11.52 55.05
CA LYS A 13 -0.19 10.17 54.48
C LYS A 13 -1.37 10.06 53.52
N ARG A 14 -2.45 10.84 53.72
CA ARG A 14 -3.64 10.83 52.86
C ARG A 14 -3.37 11.53 51.53
N ILE A 15 -2.65 12.65 51.56
CA ILE A 15 -2.22 13.37 50.36
C ILE A 15 -1.27 12.49 49.53
N TYR A 16 -0.29 11.86 50.18
CA TYR A 16 0.63 10.93 49.50
C TYR A 16 -0.08 9.75 48.85
N LEU A 17 -1.14 9.21 49.45
CA LEU A 17 -1.91 8.10 48.88
C LEU A 17 -2.67 8.53 47.62
N VAL A 18 -3.33 9.69 47.64
CA VAL A 18 -4.02 10.23 46.45
C VAL A 18 -3.00 10.50 45.33
N PHE A 19 -1.87 11.11 45.66
CA PHE A 19 -0.81 11.37 44.70
C PHE A 19 -0.24 10.07 44.10
N ALA A 20 0.03 9.05 44.94
CA ALA A 20 0.51 7.75 44.48
C ALA A 20 -0.49 7.07 43.53
N VAL A 21 -1.79 7.14 43.81
CA VAL A 21 -2.85 6.61 42.93
C VAL A 21 -2.86 7.34 41.58
N VAL A 22 -2.78 8.66 41.59
CA VAL A 22 -2.75 9.47 40.36
C VAL A 22 -1.50 9.14 39.52
N VAL A 23 -0.33 9.02 40.15
CA VAL A 23 0.92 8.64 39.47
C VAL A 23 0.81 7.24 38.87
N CYS A 24 0.26 6.26 39.59
CA CYS A 24 0.05 4.91 39.07
C CYS A 24 -0.88 4.91 37.84
N ILE A 25 -1.98 5.68 37.88
CA ILE A 25 -2.90 5.82 36.75
C ILE A 25 -2.20 6.46 35.54
N ALA A 26 -1.41 7.52 35.78
CA ALA A 26 -0.65 8.19 34.72
C ALA A 26 0.38 7.27 34.07
N VAL A 27 1.11 6.47 34.86
CA VAL A 27 2.07 5.48 34.36
C VAL A 27 1.36 4.39 33.56
N ALA A 28 0.25 3.84 34.07
CA ALA A 28 -0.53 2.84 33.35
C ALA A 28 -1.02 3.37 31.99
N ASN A 29 -1.50 4.62 31.94
CA ASN A 29 -1.89 5.27 30.70
C ASN A 29 -0.70 5.38 29.74
N ALA A 30 0.44 5.89 30.20
CA ALA A 30 1.64 6.03 29.39
C ALA A 30 2.10 4.69 28.79
N LEU A 31 2.05 3.61 29.56
CA LEU A 31 2.38 2.26 29.08
C LEU A 31 1.41 1.77 28.00
N LEU A 32 0.09 1.90 28.22
CA LEU A 32 -0.94 1.50 27.27
C LEU A 32 -0.85 2.31 25.96
N SER A 33 -0.74 3.63 26.05
CA SER A 33 -0.56 4.52 24.90
C SER A 33 0.69 4.16 24.11
N THR A 34 1.81 3.93 24.80
CA THR A 34 3.08 3.56 24.13
C THR A 34 2.96 2.25 23.37
N SER A 35 2.28 1.25 23.92
CA SER A 35 2.04 -0.03 23.23
C SER A 35 1.18 0.15 21.98
N LYS A 36 0.07 0.89 22.07
CA LYS A 36 -0.81 1.16 20.93
C LYS A 36 -0.13 1.98 19.84
N ILE A 37 0.64 3.00 20.23
CA ILE A 37 1.45 3.81 19.30
C ILE A 37 2.47 2.93 18.57
N ARG A 38 3.09 1.96 19.26
CA ARG A 38 4.04 1.04 18.63
C ARG A 38 3.36 0.16 17.57
N ASN A 39 2.17 -0.36 17.86
CA ASN A 39 1.41 -1.14 16.87
C ASN A 39 0.99 -0.27 15.68
N ASN A 40 0.49 0.95 15.91
CA ASN A 40 0.15 1.89 14.83
C ASN A 40 1.37 2.22 13.96
N LYS A 41 2.56 2.39 14.55
CA LYS A 41 3.80 2.60 13.79
C LYS A 41 4.13 1.41 12.88
N ASN A 42 3.90 0.18 13.32
CA ASN A 42 4.12 -1.01 12.49
C ASN A 42 3.12 -1.06 11.32
N THR A 43 1.83 -0.78 11.56
CA THR A 43 0.82 -0.70 10.50
C THR A 43 1.14 0.40 9.48
N ILE A 44 1.55 1.59 9.95
CA ILE A 44 2.02 2.68 9.08
C ILE A 44 3.23 2.24 8.25
N PHE A 45 4.17 1.53 8.86
CA PHE A 45 5.35 1.01 8.17
C PHE A 45 4.97 0.00 7.08
N GLU A 46 4.04 -0.92 7.35
CA GLU A 46 3.52 -1.88 6.37
C GLU A 46 2.84 -1.14 5.18
N ILE A 47 1.98 -0.15 5.47
CA ILE A 47 1.27 0.63 4.45
C ILE A 47 2.26 1.42 3.57
N THR A 48 3.19 2.13 4.18
CA THR A 48 4.10 3.04 3.47
C THR A 48 5.23 2.32 2.74
N THR A 49 5.67 1.16 3.24
CA THR A 49 6.82 0.44 2.69
C THR A 49 6.41 -0.64 1.69
N PHE A 50 5.24 -1.27 1.87
CA PHE A 50 4.80 -2.39 1.04
C PHE A 50 3.50 -2.12 0.30
N THR A 51 2.45 -1.69 1.00
CA THR A 51 1.10 -1.58 0.40
C THR A 51 1.03 -0.49 -0.67
N ASN A 52 1.45 0.73 -0.37
CA ASN A 52 1.42 1.84 -1.32
C ASN A 52 2.34 1.60 -2.53
N PRO A 53 3.63 1.21 -2.35
CA PRO A 53 4.50 0.91 -3.48
C PRO A 53 4.00 -0.27 -4.33
N THR A 54 3.33 -1.26 -3.72
CA THR A 54 2.68 -2.36 -4.44
C THR A 54 1.57 -1.82 -5.35
N LEU A 55 0.65 -1.02 -4.80
CA LEU A 55 -0.45 -0.44 -5.57
C LEU A 55 0.04 0.44 -6.71
N GLU A 56 1.01 1.31 -6.45
CA GLU A 56 1.63 2.15 -7.47
C GLU A 56 2.25 1.30 -8.59
N SER A 57 3.00 0.26 -8.22
CA SER A 57 3.64 -0.62 -9.20
C SER A 57 2.64 -1.43 -10.03
N LEU A 58 1.51 -1.85 -9.43
CA LEU A 58 0.44 -2.53 -10.15
C LEU A 58 -0.25 -1.61 -11.17
N GLU A 59 -0.52 -0.36 -10.78
CA GLU A 59 -1.08 0.65 -11.67
C GLU A 59 -0.09 1.00 -12.80
N GLU A 60 1.20 1.09 -12.49
CA GLU A 60 2.25 1.24 -13.49
C GLU A 60 2.25 0.06 -14.47
N PHE A 61 2.05 -1.17 -14.01
CA PHE A 61 1.98 -2.33 -14.89
C PHE A 61 0.75 -2.27 -15.81
N ASN A 62 -0.40 -1.88 -15.28
CA ASN A 62 -1.62 -1.67 -16.07
C ASN A 62 -1.42 -0.58 -17.16
N MET A 63 -0.76 0.53 -16.81
CA MET A 63 -0.40 1.57 -17.78
C MET A 63 0.62 1.07 -18.81
N LEU A 64 1.63 0.31 -18.39
CA LEU A 64 2.66 -0.25 -19.24
C LEU A 64 2.06 -1.16 -20.30
N VAL A 65 1.19 -2.09 -19.91
CA VAL A 65 0.49 -3.00 -20.83
C VAL A 65 -0.37 -2.22 -21.82
N THR A 66 -1.10 -1.20 -21.32
CA THR A 66 -1.97 -0.35 -22.17
C THR A 66 -1.17 0.40 -23.23
N ARG A 67 -0.06 1.04 -22.83
CA ARG A 67 0.81 1.80 -23.73
C ARG A 67 1.58 0.90 -24.69
N SER A 68 2.11 -0.21 -24.20
CA SER A 68 2.77 -1.22 -25.03
C SER A 68 1.84 -1.72 -26.15
N ARG A 69 0.56 -1.97 -25.85
CA ARG A 69 -0.45 -2.28 -26.87
C ARG A 69 -0.64 -1.14 -27.88
N MET A 70 -0.76 0.10 -27.41
CA MET A 70 -0.88 1.26 -28.29
C MET A 70 0.33 1.39 -29.22
N PHE A 71 1.55 1.25 -28.69
CA PHE A 71 2.77 1.39 -29.48
C PHE A 71 2.92 0.29 -30.52
N ILE A 72 2.57 -0.96 -30.23
CA ILE A 72 2.60 -2.01 -31.26
C ILE A 72 1.48 -1.84 -32.30
N THR A 73 0.30 -1.34 -31.91
CA THR A 73 -0.73 -0.94 -32.88
C THR A 73 -0.19 0.15 -33.81
N ASN A 74 0.43 1.19 -33.25
CA ASN A 74 1.05 2.25 -34.05
C ASN A 74 2.20 1.72 -34.90
N TRP A 75 3.01 0.78 -34.39
CA TRP A 75 4.05 0.11 -35.16
C TRP A 75 3.47 -0.54 -36.42
N VAL A 76 2.31 -1.20 -36.32
CA VAL A 76 1.66 -1.84 -37.46
C VAL A 76 1.13 -0.82 -38.47
N TYR A 77 0.50 0.27 -38.03
CA TYR A 77 -0.24 1.18 -38.92
C TYR A 77 0.50 2.46 -39.33
N LEU A 78 1.53 2.88 -38.60
CA LEU A 78 2.22 4.16 -38.77
C LEU A 78 3.72 3.95 -39.04
N PRO A 79 4.11 3.65 -40.30
CA PRO A 79 5.49 3.28 -40.63
C PRO A 79 6.52 4.35 -40.28
N ASN A 80 6.14 5.63 -40.29
CA ASN A 80 7.05 6.76 -40.04
C ASN A 80 7.10 7.21 -38.57
N ASN A 81 6.40 6.53 -37.66
CA ASN A 81 6.34 6.92 -36.24
C ASN A 81 7.48 6.27 -35.43
N GLU A 82 8.70 6.71 -35.68
CA GLU A 82 9.90 6.19 -35.00
C GLU A 82 9.85 6.39 -33.48
N THR A 83 9.26 7.48 -33.01
CA THR A 83 9.11 7.75 -31.57
C THR A 83 8.38 6.61 -30.86
N ASP A 84 7.21 6.18 -31.35
CA ASP A 84 6.45 5.10 -30.71
C ASP A 84 7.15 3.75 -30.84
N LYS A 85 7.90 3.53 -31.94
CA LYS A 85 8.74 2.34 -32.10
C LYS A 85 9.83 2.29 -31.03
N GLU A 86 10.57 3.38 -30.84
CA GLU A 86 11.59 3.51 -29.80
C GLU A 86 10.98 3.31 -28.40
N GLN A 87 9.81 3.89 -28.14
CA GLN A 87 9.10 3.70 -26.86
C GLN A 87 8.73 2.23 -26.62
N LEU A 88 8.27 1.49 -27.62
CA LEU A 88 7.98 0.06 -27.47
C LEU A 88 9.24 -0.75 -27.12
N VAL A 89 10.34 -0.49 -27.82
CA VAL A 89 11.64 -1.12 -27.53
C VAL A 89 12.07 -0.84 -26.09
N GLN A 90 11.98 0.42 -25.68
CA GLN A 90 12.33 0.87 -24.33
C GLN A 90 11.43 0.20 -23.28
N PHE A 91 10.13 0.11 -23.55
CA PHE A 91 9.17 -0.55 -22.65
C PHE A 91 9.51 -2.02 -22.44
N ASN A 92 9.77 -2.75 -23.53
CA ASN A 92 10.02 -4.19 -23.48
C ASN A 92 11.38 -4.51 -22.85
N LYS A 93 12.43 -3.73 -23.18
CA LYS A 93 13.81 -4.04 -22.77
C LYS A 93 14.25 -3.40 -21.47
N VAL A 94 13.61 -2.31 -21.03
CA VAL A 94 14.06 -1.52 -19.87
C VAL A 94 12.95 -1.37 -18.84
N ASN A 95 11.80 -0.78 -19.20
CA ASN A 95 10.76 -0.46 -18.22
C ASN A 95 10.14 -1.73 -17.62
N TYR A 96 9.75 -2.69 -18.45
CA TYR A 96 9.13 -3.93 -17.99
C TYR A 96 10.05 -4.75 -17.07
N PRO A 97 11.31 -5.06 -17.42
CA PRO A 97 12.20 -5.81 -16.53
C PRO A 97 12.41 -5.12 -15.17
N LYS A 98 12.57 -3.79 -15.17
CA LYS A 98 12.68 -3.00 -13.93
C LYS A 98 11.42 -3.10 -13.08
N LEU A 99 10.25 -2.93 -13.71
CA LEU A 99 8.96 -3.01 -13.03
C LEU A 99 8.69 -4.41 -12.46
N LYS A 100 8.97 -5.46 -13.25
CA LYS A 100 8.88 -6.86 -12.84
C LYS A 100 9.74 -7.10 -11.61
N SER A 101 11.02 -6.70 -11.65
CA SER A 101 11.94 -6.86 -10.50
C SER A 101 11.40 -6.19 -9.23
N ARG A 102 10.89 -4.96 -9.34
CA ARG A 102 10.29 -4.23 -8.21
C ARG A 102 9.05 -4.93 -7.67
N LEU A 103 8.11 -5.34 -8.53
CA LEU A 103 6.91 -6.06 -8.12
C LEU A 103 7.24 -7.42 -7.51
N THR A 104 8.22 -8.16 -8.05
CA THR A 104 8.69 -9.42 -7.46
C THR A 104 9.22 -9.17 -6.05
N GLY A 105 10.06 -8.15 -5.84
CA GLY A 105 10.56 -7.79 -4.51
C GLY A 105 9.45 -7.39 -3.53
N LEU A 106 8.45 -6.62 -3.98
CA LEU A 106 7.30 -6.25 -3.15
C LEU A 106 6.40 -7.45 -2.84
N SER A 107 6.29 -8.40 -3.78
CA SER A 107 5.43 -9.59 -3.63
C SER A 107 5.93 -10.58 -2.58
N THR A 108 7.21 -10.54 -2.19
CA THR A 108 7.73 -11.43 -1.13
C THR A 108 7.12 -11.14 0.24
N GLY A 109 6.62 -9.91 0.46
CA GLY A 109 5.93 -9.51 1.68
C GLY A 109 4.42 -9.79 1.66
N TRP A 110 3.88 -10.34 0.59
CA TRP A 110 2.44 -10.57 0.49
C TRP A 110 2.01 -11.77 1.32
N ARG A 111 0.93 -11.60 2.10
CA ARG A 111 0.39 -12.66 2.97
C ARG A 111 -0.21 -13.84 2.21
N SER A 112 -0.71 -13.61 0.99
CA SER A 112 -1.36 -14.62 0.16
C SER A 112 -0.40 -15.15 -0.90
N SER A 113 -0.01 -16.42 -0.77
CA SER A 113 0.79 -17.14 -1.77
C SER A 113 0.06 -17.27 -3.11
N GLU A 114 -1.27 -17.38 -3.08
CA GLU A 114 -2.13 -17.39 -4.26
C GLU A 114 -2.00 -16.08 -5.06
N ASN A 115 -1.99 -14.93 -4.37
CA ASN A 115 -1.80 -13.63 -5.02
C ASN A 115 -0.41 -13.52 -5.65
N VAL A 116 0.63 -14.11 -5.04
CA VAL A 116 1.98 -14.17 -5.61
C VAL A 116 2.00 -15.05 -6.87
N GLU A 117 1.33 -16.21 -6.84
CA GLU A 117 1.21 -17.09 -8.00
C GLU A 117 0.45 -16.42 -9.16
N HIS A 118 -0.66 -15.73 -8.87
CA HIS A 118 -1.39 -14.94 -9.84
C HIS A 118 -0.52 -13.83 -10.46
N MET A 119 0.32 -13.16 -9.65
CA MET A 119 1.27 -12.17 -10.16
C MET A 119 2.31 -12.78 -11.09
N ASN A 120 2.88 -13.93 -10.71
CA ASN A 120 3.84 -14.65 -11.54
C ASN A 120 3.24 -15.09 -12.87
N LYS A 121 1.96 -15.50 -12.87
CA LYS A 121 1.23 -15.80 -14.09
C LYS A 121 1.07 -14.56 -14.98
N LEU A 122 0.76 -13.39 -14.41
CA LEU A 122 0.67 -12.15 -15.18
C LEU A 122 2.00 -11.77 -15.84
N PHE A 123 3.12 -11.99 -15.16
CA PHE A 123 4.43 -11.79 -15.78
C PHE A 123 4.65 -12.71 -16.97
N LYS A 124 4.37 -14.01 -16.82
CA LYS A 124 4.48 -14.97 -17.91
C LYS A 124 3.59 -14.59 -19.08
N ASP A 125 2.32 -14.28 -18.81
CA ASP A 125 1.34 -13.89 -19.83
C ASP A 125 1.81 -12.64 -20.61
N TYR A 126 2.38 -11.64 -19.92
CA TYR A 126 2.90 -10.44 -20.58
C TYR A 126 4.21 -10.68 -21.32
N GLU A 127 5.09 -11.58 -20.85
CA GLU A 127 6.27 -11.99 -21.60
C GLU A 127 5.90 -12.70 -22.90
N GLU A 128 4.76 -13.41 -22.95
CA GLU A 128 4.24 -13.93 -24.22
C GLU A 128 3.85 -12.79 -25.16
N VAL A 129 3.16 -11.76 -24.64
CA VAL A 129 2.84 -10.57 -25.43
C VAL A 129 4.09 -9.92 -26.00
N ILE A 130 5.16 -9.76 -25.21
CA ILE A 130 6.43 -9.20 -25.71
C ILE A 130 7.00 -10.06 -26.85
N ARG A 131 6.98 -11.39 -26.73
CA ARG A 131 7.44 -12.28 -27.80
C ARG A 131 6.62 -12.12 -29.09
N GLU A 132 5.31 -11.99 -28.99
CA GLU A 132 4.45 -11.75 -30.16
C GLU A 132 4.67 -10.36 -30.77
N GLN A 133 4.91 -9.33 -29.95
CA GLN A 133 5.29 -8.00 -30.42
C GLN A 133 6.63 -8.04 -31.18
N GLU A 134 7.62 -8.76 -30.67
CA GLU A 134 8.92 -8.90 -31.33
C GLU A 134 8.82 -9.54 -32.72
N LYS A 135 7.85 -10.42 -32.96
CA LYS A 135 7.61 -10.99 -34.30
C LYS A 135 7.18 -9.90 -35.27
N ILE A 136 6.24 -9.05 -34.88
CA ILE A 136 5.80 -7.90 -35.69
C ILE A 136 6.96 -6.93 -35.92
N MET A 137 7.71 -6.58 -34.87
CA MET A 137 8.84 -5.65 -34.95
C MET A 137 9.95 -6.14 -35.89
N LYS A 138 10.14 -7.46 -36.03
CA LYS A 138 11.09 -8.07 -36.98
C LYS A 138 10.55 -8.20 -38.40
N SER A 139 9.23 -8.22 -38.56
CA SER A 139 8.57 -8.34 -39.87
C SER A 139 8.44 -6.98 -40.56
N LEU A 140 8.21 -5.91 -39.79
CA LEU A 140 7.98 -4.55 -40.26
C LEU A 140 9.09 -3.62 -39.77
N VAL A 141 10.27 -3.68 -40.40
CA VAL A 141 11.46 -2.91 -40.01
C VAL A 141 11.58 -1.64 -40.84
N GLU A 142 11.55 -1.79 -42.17
CA GLU A 142 11.78 -0.71 -43.12
C GLU A 142 10.49 -0.35 -43.86
N PHE A 143 10.47 0.83 -44.50
CA PHE A 143 9.27 1.31 -45.20
C PHE A 143 8.71 0.31 -46.23
N ASP A 144 9.60 -0.37 -46.96
CA ASP A 144 9.22 -1.36 -47.98
C ASP A 144 8.48 -2.57 -47.37
N ASP A 145 8.78 -2.94 -46.12
CA ASP A 145 8.08 -4.03 -45.43
C ASP A 145 6.59 -3.72 -45.23
N TYR A 146 6.24 -2.44 -45.09
CA TYR A 146 4.85 -1.98 -44.96
C TYR A 146 4.11 -1.94 -46.30
N GLN A 147 4.85 -1.90 -47.42
CA GLN A 147 4.26 -1.95 -48.76
C GLN A 147 4.02 -3.39 -49.21
N ASP A 148 4.62 -4.38 -48.56
CA ASP A 148 4.33 -5.81 -48.78
C ASP A 148 2.97 -6.18 -48.17
N PRO A 149 1.95 -6.50 -48.99
CA PRO A 149 0.61 -6.80 -48.50
C PRO A 149 0.56 -8.03 -47.59
N MET A 150 1.43 -9.02 -47.82
CA MET A 150 1.48 -10.25 -47.03
C MET A 150 2.08 -9.98 -45.65
N LYS A 151 3.20 -9.26 -45.58
CA LYS A 151 3.81 -8.87 -44.29
C LYS A 151 2.86 -8.02 -43.46
N LYS A 152 2.18 -7.06 -44.11
CA LYS A 152 1.21 -6.19 -43.48
C LYS A 152 0.02 -6.97 -42.93
N TYR A 153 -0.58 -7.86 -43.74
CA TYR A 153 -1.68 -8.73 -43.32
C TYR A 153 -1.31 -9.62 -42.13
N LEU A 154 -0.15 -10.30 -42.19
CA LEU A 154 0.30 -11.16 -41.09
C LEU A 154 0.56 -10.39 -39.80
N ALA A 155 1.07 -9.17 -39.88
CA ALA A 155 1.27 -8.32 -38.71
C ALA A 155 -0.06 -7.86 -38.10
N GLU A 156 -1.06 -7.56 -38.92
CA GLU A 156 -2.42 -7.25 -38.47
C GLU A 156 -3.10 -8.46 -37.82
N GLU A 157 -3.04 -9.62 -38.48
CA GLU A 157 -3.56 -10.88 -37.93
C GLU A 157 -2.92 -11.20 -36.58
N GLN A 158 -1.59 -11.10 -36.48
CA GLN A 158 -0.83 -11.32 -35.24
C GLN A 158 -1.22 -10.32 -34.14
N LEU A 159 -1.47 -9.06 -34.49
CA LEU A 159 -1.93 -8.04 -33.55
C LEU A 159 -3.34 -8.36 -33.02
N GLU A 160 -4.27 -8.70 -33.91
CA GLU A 160 -5.68 -8.92 -33.59
C GLU A 160 -5.96 -10.25 -32.90
N SER A 161 -5.29 -11.32 -33.32
CA SER A 161 -5.53 -12.68 -32.81
C SER A 161 -4.76 -12.98 -31.52
N GLU A 162 -3.54 -12.46 -31.37
CA GLU A 162 -2.69 -12.79 -30.23
C GLU A 162 -2.53 -11.62 -29.26
N ILE A 163 -2.08 -10.45 -29.72
CA ILE A 163 -1.67 -9.37 -28.82
C ILE A 163 -2.86 -8.70 -28.14
N ILE A 164 -3.88 -8.28 -28.90
CA ILE A 164 -5.04 -7.56 -28.35
C ILE A 164 -5.82 -8.43 -27.34
N PRO A 165 -6.15 -9.71 -27.61
CA PRO A 165 -6.87 -10.55 -26.66
C PRO A 165 -6.07 -10.84 -25.39
N ARG A 166 -4.77 -11.13 -25.52
CA ARG A 166 -3.87 -11.39 -24.37
C ARG A 166 -3.73 -10.16 -23.49
N THR A 167 -3.49 -8.99 -24.07
CA THR A 167 -3.39 -7.74 -23.31
C THR A 167 -4.71 -7.39 -22.62
N ASN A 168 -5.87 -7.60 -23.26
CA ASN A 168 -7.18 -7.43 -22.61
C ASN A 168 -7.35 -8.32 -21.38
N LYS A 169 -6.97 -9.60 -21.49
CA LYS A 169 -6.99 -10.54 -20.36
C LYS A 169 -6.08 -10.11 -19.23
N ILE A 170 -4.84 -9.70 -19.53
CA ILE A 170 -3.88 -9.20 -18.56
C ILE A 170 -4.43 -7.97 -17.83
N LEU A 171 -4.97 -7.00 -18.57
CA LEU A 171 -5.57 -5.77 -17.99
C LEU A 171 -6.77 -6.10 -17.10
N GLY A 172 -7.60 -7.06 -17.48
CA GLY A 172 -8.71 -7.55 -16.64
C GLY A 172 -8.21 -8.12 -15.31
N ASN A 173 -7.22 -9.00 -15.36
CA ASN A 173 -6.62 -9.60 -14.17
C ASN A 173 -5.90 -8.57 -13.29
N LEU A 174 -5.17 -7.62 -13.89
CA LEU A 174 -4.52 -6.52 -13.16
C LEU A 174 -5.55 -5.68 -12.41
N ARG A 175 -6.66 -5.30 -13.04
CA ARG A 175 -7.74 -4.55 -12.37
C ARG A 175 -8.31 -5.30 -11.17
N THR A 176 -8.46 -6.63 -11.28
CA THR A 176 -8.91 -7.46 -10.16
C THR A 176 -7.92 -7.42 -9.01
N ILE A 177 -6.62 -7.64 -9.25
CA ILE A 177 -5.60 -7.60 -8.20
C ILE A 177 -5.47 -6.19 -7.60
N ILE A 178 -5.49 -5.15 -8.44
CA ILE A 178 -5.47 -3.75 -7.99
C ILE A 178 -6.64 -3.47 -7.06
N LYS A 179 -7.85 -3.91 -7.42
CA LYS A 179 -9.04 -3.73 -6.58
C LYS A 179 -8.88 -4.46 -5.25
N LEU A 180 -8.47 -5.74 -5.27
CA LEU A 180 -8.21 -6.52 -4.05
C LEU A 180 -7.20 -5.83 -3.14
N LYS A 181 -6.10 -5.33 -3.69
CA LYS A 181 -5.06 -4.62 -2.93
C LYS A 181 -5.53 -3.25 -2.41
N LYS A 182 -6.40 -2.54 -3.14
CA LYS A 182 -7.01 -1.30 -2.64
C LYS A 182 -7.96 -1.57 -1.49
N ASP A 183 -8.76 -2.63 -1.58
CA ASP A 183 -9.67 -3.04 -0.50
C ASP A 183 -8.90 -3.49 0.75
N GLU A 184 -7.83 -4.29 0.58
CA GLU A 184 -6.89 -4.63 1.67
C GLU A 184 -6.28 -3.39 2.32
N ALA A 185 -5.79 -2.44 1.52
CA ALA A 185 -5.19 -1.20 2.01
C ALA A 185 -6.20 -0.35 2.79
N LYS A 186 -7.43 -0.24 2.28
CA LYS A 186 -8.50 0.51 2.92
C LYS A 186 -8.87 -0.09 4.28
N ILE A 187 -8.99 -1.42 4.37
CA ILE A 187 -9.25 -2.11 5.64
C ILE A 187 -8.14 -1.80 6.66
N MET A 188 -6.86 -1.87 6.26
CA MET A 188 -5.75 -1.53 7.15
C MET A 188 -5.79 -0.06 7.61
N GLN A 189 -6.14 0.86 6.71
CA GLN A 189 -6.25 2.27 7.03
C GLN A 189 -7.43 2.56 7.98
N ASP A 190 -8.60 1.95 7.75
CA ASP A 190 -9.78 2.11 8.60
C ASP A 190 -9.51 1.58 10.02
N HIS A 191 -8.86 0.40 10.15
CA HIS A 191 -8.43 -0.12 11.45
C HIS A 191 -7.43 0.81 12.16
N MET A 192 -6.48 1.40 11.43
CA MET A 192 -5.51 2.34 11.99
C MET A 192 -6.18 3.62 12.53
N VAL A 193 -7.18 4.15 11.82
CA VAL A 193 -7.96 5.30 12.28
C VAL A 193 -8.75 4.94 13.54
N GLN A 194 -9.44 3.80 13.54
CA GLN A 194 -10.20 3.33 14.69
C GLN A 194 -9.32 3.13 15.94
N ASP A 195 -8.13 2.52 15.77
CA ASP A 195 -7.18 2.33 16.87
C ASP A 195 -6.68 3.66 17.46
N ASN A 196 -6.50 4.68 16.61
CA ASN A 196 -6.13 6.02 17.04
C ASN A 196 -7.26 6.72 17.80
N ASP A 197 -8.51 6.62 17.34
CA ASP A 197 -9.67 7.20 18.03
C ASP A 197 -9.91 6.55 19.40
N HIS A 198 -9.76 5.22 19.49
CA HIS A 198 -9.81 4.52 20.77
C HIS A 198 -8.69 4.94 21.71
N LEU A 199 -7.48 5.22 21.20
CA LEU A 199 -6.39 5.74 22.02
C LEU A 199 -6.75 7.12 22.58
N LEU A 200 -7.26 8.03 21.75
CA LEU A 200 -7.68 9.36 22.18
C LEU A 200 -8.77 9.29 23.26
N MET A 201 -9.77 8.42 23.08
CA MET A 201 -10.84 8.24 24.06
C MET A 201 -10.30 7.72 25.41
N ILE A 202 -9.39 6.75 25.41
CA ILE A 202 -8.76 6.22 26.64
C ILE A 202 -7.95 7.32 27.34
N VAL A 203 -7.13 8.06 26.60
CA VAL A 203 -6.31 9.14 27.19
C VAL A 203 -7.19 10.24 27.78
N PHE A 204 -8.24 10.65 27.06
CA PHE A 204 -9.17 11.68 27.53
C PHE A 204 -9.95 11.24 28.77
N SER A 205 -10.52 10.03 28.76
CA SER A 205 -11.27 9.50 29.90
C SER A 205 -10.40 9.36 31.16
N LEU A 206 -9.15 8.92 31.02
CA LEU A 206 -8.21 8.83 32.13
C LEU A 206 -7.80 10.22 32.65
N ALA A 207 -7.62 11.20 31.78
CA ALA A 207 -7.33 12.58 32.19
C ALA A 207 -8.49 13.16 33.02
N VAL A 208 -9.74 12.97 32.58
CA VAL A 208 -10.94 13.38 33.34
C VAL A 208 -11.00 12.69 34.70
N LEU A 209 -10.72 11.39 34.76
CA LEU A 209 -10.72 10.61 36.01
C LEU A 209 -9.67 11.15 37.01
N ILE A 210 -8.47 11.51 36.54
CA ILE A 210 -7.42 12.11 37.37
C ILE A 210 -7.91 13.44 37.96
N VAL A 211 -8.49 14.33 37.15
CA VAL A 211 -9.01 15.64 37.61
C VAL A 211 -10.10 15.45 38.66
N LEU A 212 -11.06 14.55 38.40
CA LEU A 212 -12.15 14.26 39.35
C LEU A 212 -11.62 13.68 40.67
N SER A 213 -10.60 12.82 40.61
CA SER A 213 -9.99 12.22 41.80
C SER A 213 -9.31 13.28 42.68
N VAL A 214 -8.59 14.23 42.07
CA VAL A 214 -7.96 15.34 42.79
C VAL A 214 -9.02 16.28 43.39
N MET A 215 -10.07 16.63 42.64
CA MET A 215 -11.17 17.46 43.14
C MET A 215 -11.90 16.80 44.32
N ALA A 216 -12.23 15.52 44.22
CA ALA A 216 -12.90 14.77 45.29
C ALA A 216 -12.04 14.70 46.56
N ALA A 217 -10.73 14.48 46.42
CA ALA A 217 -9.79 14.51 47.54
C ALA A 217 -9.73 15.89 48.20
N GLY A 218 -9.69 16.98 47.41
CA GLY A 218 -9.71 18.35 47.92
C GLY A 218 -10.97 18.66 48.73
N ILE A 219 -12.14 18.31 48.21
CA ILE A 219 -13.43 18.50 48.90
C ILE A 219 -13.48 17.68 50.21
N TYR A 220 -13.00 16.44 50.19
CA TYR A 220 -12.95 15.60 51.40
C TYR A 220 -12.04 16.19 52.48
N MET A 221 -10.92 16.82 52.10
CA MET A 221 -10.03 17.50 53.04
C MET A 221 -10.64 18.77 53.62
N MET A 222 -11.44 19.52 52.86
CA MET A 222 -12.11 20.73 53.34
C MET A 222 -13.26 20.45 54.33
N LYS A 223 -13.92 19.29 54.22
CA LYS A 223 -15.06 18.91 55.08
C LYS A 223 -14.66 18.37 56.46
N LYS A 224 -13.37 18.31 56.81
CA LYS A 224 -12.86 17.67 58.04
C LYS A 224 -11.89 18.56 58.80
#